data_AF-A0A9P8UHH2-F1
#
_entry.id   AF-A0A9P8UHH2-F1
#
_cell.length_a   1.000
_cell.length_b   1.000
_cell.length_c   1.000
_cell.angle_alpha   90.00
_cell.angle_beta   90.00
_cell.angle_gamma   90.00
#
_symmetry.space_group_name_H-M   'P 1'
#
loop_
_entity.id
_entity.type
_entity.pdbx_description
1 polymer ?
#
loop_
_entity_poly.entity_id
_entity_poly.type
_entity_poly.pdbx_seq_one_letter_code
_entity_poly.pdbx_strand_id
1 'polypeptide(L)'
;MMSVYTNPEDVLRAEKQMAYKSLSPEERLVQDRWANQKGLELAPCPNNFNWIRHRTGRGYECSDGMHYIPDDLVAEGMPGMYTTARRPSDIINHLVRHSNQKIPNDFCGIVRPVSQCPMTGRWEYPRWSAGMGEPFMEPY
;
A
#
# COMPACT_ATOMS: atom_id res chain seq x y z
N MET A 1 -5.92 -14.38 11.36
CA MET A 1 -5.09 -13.40 10.61
C MET A 1 -3.65 -13.61 11.07
N MET A 2 -2.68 -13.69 10.16
CA MET A 2 -1.26 -13.82 10.51
C MET A 2 -0.58 -12.47 10.25
N SER A 3 -0.14 -11.79 11.31
CA SER A 3 0.63 -10.56 11.22
C SER A 3 2.12 -10.84 11.42
N VAL A 4 3.00 -10.11 10.75
CA VAL A 4 4.46 -10.19 10.95
C VAL A 4 4.94 -9.36 12.14
N TYR A 5 4.08 -8.51 12.72
CA TYR A 5 4.44 -7.69 13.87
C TYR A 5 4.66 -8.54 15.10
N THR A 6 5.71 -8.21 15.86
CA THR A 6 6.08 -8.88 17.11
C THR A 6 5.99 -7.95 18.33
N ASN A 7 6.03 -6.63 18.11
CA ASN A 7 5.80 -5.63 19.15
C ASN A 7 4.33 -5.71 19.61
N PRO A 8 4.05 -5.86 20.93
CA PRO A 8 2.68 -5.91 21.46
C PRO A 8 1.78 -4.77 21.00
N GLU A 9 2.31 -3.54 20.89
CA GLU A 9 1.51 -2.41 20.40
C GLU A 9 1.13 -2.59 18.93
N ASP A 10 2.09 -2.95 18.07
CA ASP A 10 1.83 -3.16 16.64
C ASP A 10 0.85 -4.32 16.41
N VAL A 11 0.92 -5.38 17.23
CA VAL A 11 -0.04 -6.51 17.19
C VAL A 11 -1.46 -6.02 17.53
N LEU A 12 -1.62 -5.28 18.63
CA LEU A 12 -2.91 -4.70 19.02
C LEU A 12 -3.47 -3.79 17.91
N ARG A 13 -2.61 -2.96 17.31
CA ARG A 13 -3.02 -2.05 16.23
C ARG A 13 -3.38 -2.81 14.97
N ALA A 14 -2.67 -3.87 14.61
CA ALA A 14 -3.01 -4.73 13.49
C ALA A 14 -4.40 -5.38 13.66
N GLU A 15 -4.72 -5.87 14.86
CA GLU A 15 -6.05 -6.39 15.17
C GLU A 15 -7.12 -5.30 15.02
N LYS A 16 -6.87 -4.12 15.60
CA LYS A 16 -7.78 -2.96 15.49
C LYS A 16 -7.97 -2.49 14.05
N GLN A 17 -6.95 -2.59 13.19
CA GLN A 17 -7.04 -2.21 11.78
C GLN A 17 -8.15 -2.98 11.06
N MET A 18 -8.29 -4.27 11.37
CA MET A 18 -9.35 -5.10 10.78
C MET A 18 -10.74 -4.74 11.28
N ALA A 19 -10.82 -4.20 12.50
CA ALA A 19 -12.03 -3.70 13.14
C ALA A 19 -12.23 -2.17 13.02
N TYR A 20 -11.52 -1.49 12.11
CA TYR A 20 -11.49 -0.02 12.03
C TYR A 20 -12.87 0.65 12.07
N LYS A 21 -13.87 0.07 11.40
CA LYS A 21 -15.24 0.60 11.36
C LYS A 21 -15.95 0.62 12.71
N SER A 22 -15.60 -0.26 13.65
CA SER A 22 -16.19 -0.28 15.00
C SER A 22 -15.48 0.61 16.00
N LEU A 23 -14.33 1.19 15.63
CA LEU A 23 -13.58 2.10 16.50
C LEU A 23 -14.28 3.45 16.67
N SER A 24 -14.10 4.09 17.83
CA SER A 24 -14.54 5.47 18.08
C SER A 24 -13.78 6.48 17.19
N PRO A 25 -14.26 7.72 17.05
CA PRO A 25 -13.53 8.77 16.35
C PRO A 25 -12.11 8.99 16.89
N GLU A 26 -11.92 9.02 18.21
CA GLU A 26 -10.58 9.20 18.81
C GLU A 26 -9.67 8.01 18.52
N GLU A 27 -10.21 6.79 18.63
CA GLU A 27 -9.46 5.57 18.32
C GLU A 27 -9.03 5.51 16.87
N ARG A 28 -9.89 5.94 15.93
CA ARG A 28 -9.57 6.03 14.51
C ARG A 28 -8.41 6.99 14.25
N LEU A 29 -8.36 8.15 14.90
CA LEU A 29 -7.24 9.09 14.75
C LEU A 29 -5.90 8.50 15.21
N VAL A 30 -5.91 7.68 16.26
CA VAL A 30 -4.69 6.98 16.71
C VAL A 30 -4.34 5.85 15.71
N GLN A 31 -5.35 5.14 15.23
CA GLN A 31 -5.18 4.04 14.27
C GLN A 31 -4.64 4.53 12.92
N ASP A 32 -5.18 5.65 12.40
CA ASP A 32 -4.75 6.25 11.14
C ASP A 32 -3.31 6.76 11.22
N ARG A 33 -2.89 7.33 12.36
CA ARG A 33 -1.49 7.75 12.57
C ARG A 33 -0.54 6.56 12.55
N TRP A 34 -0.87 5.49 13.27
CA TRP A 34 -0.08 4.26 13.26
C TRP A 34 -0.01 3.65 11.85
N ALA A 35 -1.15 3.53 11.17
CA ALA A 35 -1.21 2.94 9.85
C ALA A 35 -0.47 3.77 8.80
N ASN A 36 -0.53 5.10 8.89
CA ASN A 36 0.26 5.99 8.02
C ASN A 36 1.76 5.78 8.23
N GLN A 37 2.22 5.72 9.49
CA GLN A 37 3.61 5.41 9.82
C GLN A 37 4.03 4.05 9.24
N LYS A 38 3.23 2.99 9.45
CA LYS A 38 3.51 1.67 8.88
C LYS A 38 3.48 1.66 7.35
N GLY A 39 2.59 2.42 6.73
CA GLY A 39 2.58 2.61 5.28
C GLY A 39 3.87 3.25 4.78
N LEU A 40 4.41 4.25 5.49
CA LEU A 40 5.69 4.88 5.13
C LEU A 40 6.90 3.96 5.35
N GLU A 41 6.83 3.08 6.36
CA GLU A 41 7.88 2.08 6.64
C GLU A 41 7.87 0.93 5.62
N LEU A 42 6.69 0.38 5.31
CA LEU A 42 6.54 -0.86 4.54
C LEU A 42 6.45 -0.63 3.04
N ALA A 43 5.76 0.43 2.61
CA ALA A 43 5.55 0.74 1.21
C ALA A 43 5.20 2.21 1.02
N PRO A 44 6.16 3.15 1.16
CA PRO A 44 5.89 4.56 0.92
C PRO A 44 5.45 4.85 -0.52
N CYS A 45 4.70 5.93 -0.73
CA CYS A 45 4.31 6.32 -2.08
C CYS A 45 5.58 6.60 -2.92
N PRO A 46 5.69 6.09 -4.16
CA PRO A 46 6.83 6.36 -5.05
C PRO A 46 7.06 7.86 -5.28
N ASN A 47 5.97 8.63 -5.21
CA ASN A 47 5.93 10.07 -5.40
C ASN A 47 5.99 10.84 -4.06
N ASN A 48 6.34 10.17 -2.95
CA ASN A 48 6.48 10.74 -1.60
C ASN A 48 5.20 11.40 -1.03
N PHE A 49 4.02 11.00 -1.52
CA PHE A 49 2.76 11.43 -0.92
C PHE A 49 2.40 10.66 0.35
N ASN A 50 1.68 11.32 1.25
CA ASN A 50 1.19 10.73 2.48
C ASN A 50 0.00 9.78 2.23
N TRP A 51 -0.14 8.80 3.11
CA TRP A 51 -1.31 7.90 3.15
C TRP A 51 -2.48 8.56 3.88
N ILE A 52 -3.60 8.73 3.19
CA ILE A 52 -4.86 9.23 3.75
C ILE A 52 -5.91 8.12 3.73
N ARG A 53 -6.84 8.14 4.69
CA ARG A 53 -7.90 7.13 4.73
C ARG A 53 -8.76 7.21 3.46
N HIS A 54 -8.93 6.10 2.75
CA HIS A 54 -9.75 6.07 1.54
C HIS A 54 -11.23 6.24 1.91
N ARG A 55 -11.93 7.16 1.22
CA ARG A 55 -13.28 7.62 1.59
C ARG A 55 -14.31 6.50 1.75
N THR A 56 -14.31 5.54 0.83
CA THR A 56 -15.31 4.46 0.76
C THR A 56 -14.69 3.07 0.95
N GLY A 57 -13.37 3.00 1.04
CA GLY A 57 -12.57 1.78 0.91
C GLY A 57 -12.10 1.26 2.26
N ARG A 58 -11.68 0.00 2.29
CA ARG A 58 -11.02 -0.60 3.46
C ARG A 58 -9.51 -0.46 3.31
N GLY A 59 -8.99 0.75 3.51
CA GLY A 59 -7.57 1.03 3.37
C GLY A 59 -7.27 2.52 3.29
N TYR A 60 -6.08 2.80 2.77
CA TYR A 60 -5.51 4.13 2.61
C TYR A 60 -5.17 4.36 1.15
N GLU A 61 -5.33 5.59 0.69
CA GLU A 61 -4.89 6.07 -0.62
C GLU A 61 -3.78 7.09 -0.44
N CYS A 62 -2.86 7.23 -1.41
CA CYS A 62 -1.94 8.36 -1.38
C CYS A 62 -2.74 9.65 -1.64
N SER A 63 -2.25 10.80 -1.17
CA SER A 63 -2.97 12.08 -1.34
C SER A 63 -3.20 12.51 -2.79
N ASP A 64 -2.51 11.89 -3.74
CA ASP A 64 -2.66 12.08 -5.19
C ASP A 64 -3.63 11.05 -5.83
N GLY A 65 -4.13 10.09 -5.05
CA GLY A 65 -5.12 9.09 -5.49
C GLY A 65 -4.58 7.96 -6.38
N MET A 66 -3.27 7.90 -6.62
CA MET A 66 -2.66 6.95 -7.56
C MET A 66 -2.26 5.60 -6.95
N HIS A 67 -2.16 5.51 -5.62
CA HIS A 67 -1.75 4.32 -4.89
C HIS A 67 -2.71 4.00 -3.75
N TYR A 68 -2.88 2.72 -3.44
CA TYR A 68 -3.80 2.25 -2.41
C TYR A 68 -3.22 1.09 -1.59
N ILE A 69 -3.30 1.17 -0.26
CA ILE A 69 -2.92 0.10 0.66
C ILE A 69 -4.16 -0.38 1.41
N PRO A 70 -4.65 -1.61 1.20
CA PRO A 70 -5.78 -2.14 1.96
C PRO A 70 -5.42 -2.35 3.43
N ASP A 71 -6.44 -2.28 4.29
CA ASP A 71 -6.34 -2.56 5.72
C ASP A 71 -5.66 -3.90 5.99
N ASP A 72 -5.97 -4.91 5.17
CA ASP A 72 -5.41 -6.24 5.25
C ASP A 72 -3.87 -6.23 5.14
N LEU A 73 -3.28 -5.48 4.19
CA LEU A 73 -1.81 -5.41 4.05
C LEU A 73 -1.16 -4.70 5.23
N VAL A 74 -1.76 -3.58 5.69
CA VAL A 74 -1.25 -2.84 6.84
C VAL A 74 -1.26 -3.72 8.09
N ALA A 75 -2.35 -4.45 8.30
CA ALA A 75 -2.56 -5.29 9.45
C ALA A 75 -1.62 -6.53 9.42
N GLU A 76 -1.44 -7.15 8.26
CA GLU A 76 -0.50 -8.26 8.08
C GLU A 76 0.96 -7.81 8.21
N GLY A 77 1.24 -6.50 8.08
CA GLY A 77 2.59 -5.93 8.02
C GLY A 77 3.32 -6.30 6.74
N MET A 78 2.57 -6.51 5.66
CA MET A 78 3.09 -6.95 4.37
C MET A 78 3.43 -5.74 3.50
N PRO A 79 4.67 -5.62 2.99
CA PRO A 79 5.02 -4.52 2.10
C PRO A 79 4.30 -4.65 0.77
N GLY A 80 3.73 -3.53 0.32
CA GLY A 80 3.17 -3.36 -1.00
C GLY A 80 1.97 -2.41 -1.03
N MET A 81 1.62 -1.99 -2.24
CA MET A 81 0.47 -1.13 -2.51
C MET A 81 -0.11 -1.49 -3.88
N TYR A 82 -1.35 -1.10 -4.13
CA TYR A 82 -1.97 -1.16 -5.44
C TYR A 82 -1.81 0.17 -6.17
N THR A 83 -1.86 0.16 -7.50
CA THR A 83 -1.74 1.37 -8.32
C THR A 83 -2.81 1.45 -9.40
N THR A 84 -3.17 2.67 -9.78
CA THR A 84 -4.02 2.96 -10.94
C THR A 84 -3.26 2.88 -12.27
N ALA A 85 -1.91 2.83 -12.24
CA ALA A 85 -1.09 2.74 -13.44
C ALA A 85 -1.39 1.45 -14.22
N ARG A 86 -1.58 1.57 -15.54
CA ARG A 86 -1.79 0.42 -16.42
C ARG A 86 -0.53 -0.43 -16.43
N ARG A 87 -0.70 -1.72 -16.14
CA ARG A 87 0.39 -2.70 -16.15
C ARG A 87 0.88 -2.91 -17.60
N PRO A 88 2.18 -3.11 -17.83
CA PRO A 88 2.63 -3.85 -19.01
C PRO A 88 1.94 -5.22 -19.03
N SER A 89 1.49 -5.67 -20.20
CA SER A 89 0.79 -6.96 -20.41
C SER A 89 1.52 -8.16 -19.81
N ASP A 90 2.83 -8.04 -19.62
CA ASP A 90 3.72 -9.16 -19.35
C ASP A 90 3.86 -9.48 -17.85
N ILE A 91 3.33 -8.63 -16.96
CA ILE A 91 3.38 -8.81 -15.49
C ILE A 91 2.08 -9.46 -14.95
N ILE A 92 1.07 -9.68 -15.82
CA ILE A 92 -0.28 -10.13 -15.46
C ILE A 92 -0.28 -11.47 -14.68
N ASN A 93 0.68 -12.35 -14.94
CA ASN A 93 0.70 -13.70 -14.36
C ASN A 93 1.42 -13.81 -12.99
N HIS A 94 2.10 -12.76 -12.53
CA HIS A 94 2.93 -12.83 -11.30
C HIS A 94 2.37 -12.06 -10.10
N LEU A 95 1.31 -11.27 -10.30
CA LEU A 95 0.69 -10.53 -9.20
C LEU A 95 -0.55 -11.28 -8.70
N VAL A 96 -0.31 -12.21 -7.79
CA VAL A 96 -1.35 -12.93 -7.04
C VAL A 96 -2.30 -11.90 -6.43
N ARG A 97 -3.58 -11.92 -6.82
CA ARG A 97 -4.62 -11.24 -6.06
C ARG A 97 -4.64 -11.90 -4.68
N HIS A 98 -4.31 -11.17 -3.62
CA HIS A 98 -4.56 -11.65 -2.27
C HIS A 98 -6.08 -11.86 -2.15
N SER A 99 -6.50 -13.13 -2.10
CA SER A 99 -7.85 -13.61 -2.44
C SER A 99 -8.98 -13.03 -1.57
N ASN A 100 -8.65 -12.35 -0.47
CA ASN A 100 -9.61 -11.80 0.48
C ASN A 100 -9.69 -10.26 0.47
N GLN A 101 -8.90 -9.56 -0.34
CA GLN A 101 -8.81 -8.11 -0.29
C GLN A 101 -9.91 -7.44 -1.14
N LYS A 102 -10.71 -6.56 -0.52
CA LYS A 102 -11.67 -5.69 -1.22
C LYS A 102 -10.94 -4.44 -1.72
N ILE A 103 -10.43 -4.51 -2.95
CA ILE A 103 -9.70 -3.44 -3.62
C ILE A 103 -10.67 -2.62 -4.48
N PRO A 104 -10.62 -1.27 -4.47
CA PRO A 104 -11.43 -0.47 -5.39
C PRO A 104 -11.06 -0.77 -6.86
N ASN A 105 -12.04 -0.71 -7.75
CA ASN A 105 -11.91 -1.22 -9.14
C ASN A 105 -10.81 -0.52 -9.96
N ASP A 106 -10.47 0.72 -9.61
CA ASP A 106 -9.47 1.52 -10.35
C ASP A 106 -8.03 1.13 -10.00
N PHE A 107 -7.83 0.34 -8.95
CA PHE A 107 -6.52 -0.10 -8.50
C PHE A 107 -6.21 -1.52 -8.96
N CYS A 108 -4.98 -1.74 -9.38
CA CYS A 108 -4.58 -3.01 -9.99
C CYS A 108 -3.23 -3.51 -9.47
N GLY A 109 -3.21 -4.77 -9.04
CA GLY A 109 -2.00 -5.53 -8.74
C GLY A 109 -1.29 -5.05 -7.48
N ILE A 110 -0.40 -5.86 -6.91
CA ILE A 110 0.45 -5.41 -5.82
C ILE A 110 1.81 -4.98 -6.39
N VAL A 111 2.19 -3.73 -6.16
CA VAL A 111 3.52 -3.20 -6.38
C VAL A 111 4.25 -3.29 -5.04
N ARG A 112 5.42 -3.93 -5.04
CA ARG A 112 6.30 -3.96 -3.88
C ARG A 112 7.53 -3.09 -4.12
N PRO A 113 8.09 -2.48 -3.07
CA PRO A 113 9.44 -1.96 -3.16
C PRO A 113 10.41 -3.08 -3.57
N VAL A 114 11.32 -2.79 -4.49
CA VAL A 114 12.31 -3.78 -4.99
C VAL A 114 13.63 -3.70 -4.22
N SER A 115 13.98 -2.51 -3.75
CA SER A 115 15.23 -2.21 -3.06
C SER A 115 15.08 -0.88 -2.30
N GLN A 116 16.04 -0.59 -1.44
CA GLN A 116 16.22 0.73 -0.85
C GLN A 116 17.56 1.28 -1.34
N CYS A 117 17.56 2.49 -1.89
CA CYS A 117 18.77 3.16 -2.35
C CYS A 117 19.72 3.34 -1.15
N PRO A 118 20.94 2.78 -1.17
CA PRO A 118 21.85 2.81 -0.01
C PRO A 118 22.34 4.23 0.34
N MET A 119 22.29 5.16 -0.62
CA MET A 119 22.75 6.54 -0.42
C MET A 119 21.67 7.45 0.17
N THR A 120 20.41 7.24 -0.22
CA THR A 120 19.31 8.15 0.14
C THR A 120 18.30 7.52 1.11
N GLY A 121 18.37 6.20 1.32
CA GLY A 121 17.35 5.46 2.05
C GLY A 121 15.99 5.43 1.32
N ARG A 122 15.91 5.89 0.07
CA ARG A 122 14.65 5.94 -0.68
C ARG A 122 14.30 4.55 -1.18
N TRP A 123 13.05 4.16 -0.99
CA TRP A 123 12.51 2.96 -1.59
C TRP A 123 12.43 3.07 -3.10
N GLU A 124 12.94 2.06 -3.79
CA GLU A 124 12.88 1.92 -5.23
C GLU A 124 11.72 1.01 -5.59
N TYR A 125 11.01 1.40 -6.65
CA TYR A 125 9.84 0.69 -7.15
C TYR A 125 10.00 0.39 -8.65
N PRO A 126 9.27 -0.60 -9.18
CA PRO A 126 9.18 -0.78 -10.63
C PRO A 126 8.76 0.52 -11.31
N ARG A 127 9.45 0.92 -12.38
CA ARG A 127 9.29 2.23 -13.02
C ARG A 127 7.84 2.58 -13.38
N TRP A 128 7.06 1.61 -13.83
CA TRP A 128 5.65 1.77 -14.21
C TRP A 128 4.72 2.10 -13.04
N SER A 129 5.12 1.82 -11.80
CA SER A 129 4.28 2.03 -10.62
C SER A 129 4.12 3.49 -10.20
N ALA A 130 4.98 4.41 -10.69
CA ALA A 130 4.93 5.82 -10.34
C ALA A 130 3.82 6.61 -11.05
N GLY A 131 3.11 6.01 -12.02
CA GLY A 131 2.10 6.70 -12.82
C GLY A 131 2.67 7.68 -13.87
N MET A 132 4.00 7.83 -13.93
CA MET A 132 4.68 8.55 -15.00
C MET A 132 4.80 7.63 -16.21
N GLY A 133 3.85 7.77 -17.13
CA GLY A 133 3.99 7.18 -18.45
C GLY A 133 5.16 7.83 -19.18
N GLU A 134 6.08 7.02 -19.68
CA GLU A 134 6.94 7.33 -20.82
C GLU A 134 6.81 6.14 -21.78
N PRO A 135 6.84 6.39 -23.10
CA PRO A 135 6.35 5.46 -24.10
C PRO A 135 7.15 4.17 -24.10
N PHE A 136 6.46 3.09 -24.42
CA PHE A 136 7.03 1.83 -24.87
C PHE A 136 7.98 2.15 -26.05
N MET A 137 9.27 2.35 -25.79
CA MET A 137 10.28 2.24 -26.85
C MET A 137 10.53 0.75 -27.01
N GLU A 138 9.88 0.14 -28.01
CA GLU A 138 10.27 -1.17 -28.51
C GLU A 138 11.75 -1.10 -28.95
N PRO A 139 12.57 -2.09 -28.59
CA PRO A 139 13.89 -2.21 -29.19
C PRO A 139 13.73 -2.59 -30.67
N TYR A 140 14.33 -1.79 -31.55
CA TYR A 140 14.54 -2.09 -32.96
C TYR A 140 15.31 -3.39 -33.17
#